data_AF-A0A0P7ZXB0-F1
#
_entry.id   AF-A0A0P7ZXB0-F1
#
_cell.length_a   1.000
_cell.length_b   1.000
_cell.length_c   1.000
_cell.angle_alpha   90.00
_cell.angle_beta   90.00
_cell.angle_gamma   90.00
#
_symmetry.space_group_name_H-M   'P 1'
#
loop_
_entity.id
_entity.type
_entity.pdbx_description
1 polymer ?
#
loop_
_entity_poly.entity_id
_entity_poly.type
_entity_poly.pdbx_seq_one_letter_code
_entity_poly.pdbx_strand_id
1 'polypeptide(L)'
;MNQSQYLSQWGIPLMIFGLFGCDGLSPESQSSSVEESVIASSYPVDCSVRSQRELRNPQPLDFSELTVRKQGTITAEEDLVFVFQGEPGDRLSYEYDEEQLCLWVYAPNNDRISEGELTRSGQYMIQVSSRYPQGTYDLEIDLRNPILLTRQEEERVLQAINNYLEAKPQLFGPSLDRDAADEVLTGDQYDKAMGSIQWLEEEPGYYDYHSSKIDDSINFQLEGNRAKIDVTITEHLTLYIDGNIDRSQSTVSPNSSDYRITLEKINRTWKVSNIDSL
;
A
#
# COMPACT_ATOMS: atom_id res chain seq x y z
N MET A 1 -13.72 -21.58 36.98
CA MET A 1 -13.96 -21.68 38.43
C MET A 1 -12.96 -22.67 39.01
N ASN A 2 -11.98 -22.19 39.79
CA ASN A 2 -11.40 -22.91 40.92
C ASN A 2 -10.47 -21.95 41.67
N GLN A 3 -10.99 -21.41 42.78
CA GLN A 3 -10.20 -20.80 43.84
C GLN A 3 -9.90 -21.89 44.88
N SER A 4 -8.70 -21.89 45.46
CA SER A 4 -8.50 -22.42 46.80
C SER A 4 -7.73 -21.42 47.64
N GLN A 5 -8.41 -20.94 48.67
CA GLN A 5 -7.89 -20.17 49.79
C GLN A 5 -7.06 -21.07 50.71
N TYR A 6 -6.11 -20.49 51.45
CA TYR A 6 -5.78 -20.93 52.80
C TYR A 6 -5.48 -19.74 53.72
N LEU A 7 -5.98 -19.90 54.93
CA LEU A 7 -6.18 -18.95 56.03
C LEU A 7 -4.99 -18.91 57.02
N SER A 8 -5.14 -17.98 57.98
CA SER A 8 -4.73 -18.07 59.40
C SER A 8 -3.34 -17.48 59.73
N GLN A 9 -3.07 -16.83 60.89
CA GLN A 9 -3.87 -16.42 62.05
C GLN A 9 -2.95 -15.68 63.06
N TRP A 10 -3.39 -14.50 63.50
CA TRP A 10 -3.29 -13.84 64.83
C TRP A 10 -1.95 -13.60 65.57
N GLY A 11 -1.83 -12.37 66.13
CA GLY A 11 -0.99 -12.04 67.29
C GLY A 11 -0.94 -10.53 67.64
N ILE A 12 -1.78 -10.09 68.60
CA ILE A 12 -1.78 -8.79 69.34
C ILE A 12 -0.99 -9.06 70.67
N PRO A 13 -0.20 -8.17 71.34
CA PRO A 13 -0.71 -6.95 71.98
C PRO A 13 0.21 -5.73 72.30
N LEU A 14 -0.52 -4.72 72.78
CA LEU A 14 -0.32 -3.38 73.33
C LEU A 14 0.77 -3.10 74.41
N MET A 15 1.17 -1.82 74.41
CA MET A 15 1.47 -0.86 75.52
C MET A 15 2.81 -0.89 76.29
N ILE A 16 3.44 0.30 76.40
CA ILE A 16 3.90 0.93 77.67
C ILE A 16 4.15 2.45 77.45
N PHE A 17 3.69 3.23 78.43
CA PHE A 17 3.82 4.67 78.66
C PHE A 17 5.24 5.13 79.03
N GLY A 18 5.59 6.38 78.71
CA GLY A 18 6.69 7.11 79.35
C GLY A 18 6.53 8.63 79.20
N LEU A 19 6.30 9.34 80.31
CA LEU A 19 6.27 10.80 80.47
C LEU A 19 7.49 11.26 81.27
N PHE A 20 8.18 12.32 80.85
CA PHE A 20 8.95 13.37 81.60
C PHE A 20 9.37 14.42 80.53
N GLY A 21 9.00 15.72 80.54
CA GLY A 21 9.44 16.87 81.39
C GLY A 21 10.90 17.28 81.05
N CYS A 22 11.37 18.53 80.81
CA CYS A 22 10.89 19.93 80.88
C CYS A 22 11.84 20.86 80.06
N ASP A 23 11.52 22.16 80.00
CA ASP A 23 11.99 23.29 79.14
C ASP A 23 13.48 23.72 79.09
N GLY A 24 13.86 24.45 78.02
CA GLY A 24 15.03 25.34 78.00
C GLY A 24 15.44 26.00 76.66
N LEU A 25 14.90 27.21 76.38
CA LEU A 25 15.47 28.41 75.71
C LEU A 25 16.10 28.40 74.27
N SER A 26 15.47 29.20 73.39
CA SER A 26 15.80 29.92 72.10
C SER A 26 17.26 30.20 71.66
N PRO A 27 17.55 30.76 70.43
CA PRO A 27 16.67 31.13 69.28
C PRO A 27 17.20 30.73 67.86
N GLU A 28 16.40 31.11 66.84
CA GLU A 28 16.76 31.39 65.42
C GLU A 28 17.23 30.24 64.52
N SER A 29 16.38 29.84 63.57
CA SER A 29 16.68 29.93 62.13
C SER A 29 15.51 29.51 61.25
N GLN A 30 15.12 30.44 60.38
CA GLN A 30 14.70 30.24 58.99
C GLN A 30 13.69 29.11 58.68
N SER A 31 12.46 29.55 58.46
CA SER A 31 11.47 28.86 57.62
C SER A 31 12.05 28.66 56.21
N SER A 32 12.73 27.54 56.00
CA SER A 32 12.96 26.98 54.67
C SER A 32 11.72 26.20 54.26
N SER A 33 10.99 26.74 53.30
CA SER A 33 10.00 26.00 52.54
C SER A 33 10.70 24.80 51.89
N VAL A 34 10.27 23.59 52.25
CA VAL A 34 10.57 22.39 51.46
C VAL A 34 9.83 22.55 50.14
N GLU A 35 10.51 23.12 49.15
CA GLU A 35 10.11 22.97 47.75
C GLU A 35 10.34 21.51 47.38
N GLU A 36 9.24 20.78 47.30
CA GLU A 36 9.17 19.47 46.67
C GLU A 36 9.51 19.66 45.19
N SER A 37 10.74 19.31 44.81
CA SER A 37 11.18 19.34 43.42
C SER A 37 10.42 18.25 42.65
N VAL A 38 9.36 18.68 41.98
CA VAL A 38 8.74 17.89 40.91
C VAL A 38 9.80 17.78 39.81
N ILE A 39 10.47 16.62 39.74
CA ILE A 39 11.26 16.24 38.57
C ILE A 39 10.25 16.13 37.42
N ALA A 40 10.14 17.19 36.63
CA ALA A 40 9.30 17.20 35.43
C ALA A 40 9.77 16.07 34.52
N SER A 41 8.89 15.09 34.29
CA SER A 41 9.10 14.04 33.29
C SER A 41 9.43 14.69 31.95
N SER A 42 10.59 14.36 31.37
CA SER A 42 11.06 14.89 30.08
C SER A 42 10.34 14.28 28.86
N TYR A 43 9.40 13.36 29.10
CA TYR A 43 8.63 12.66 28.07
C TYR A 43 7.12 12.90 28.20
N PRO A 44 6.41 13.00 27.06
CA PRO A 44 4.98 13.28 27.04
C PRO A 44 4.19 12.10 27.60
N VAL A 45 3.66 12.28 28.82
CA VAL A 45 2.68 11.34 29.39
C VAL A 45 1.32 11.48 28.69
N ASP A 46 1.03 12.68 28.18
CA ASP A 46 -0.15 13.04 27.41
C ASP A 46 0.24 13.44 25.98
N CYS A 47 -0.37 12.78 24.97
CA CYS A 47 -0.12 13.03 23.56
C CYS A 47 -0.95 14.20 22.98
N SER A 48 -1.75 14.88 23.80
CA SER A 48 -2.56 16.04 23.39
C SER A 48 -1.69 17.22 22.93
N VAL A 49 -0.53 17.40 23.56
CA VAL A 49 0.46 18.44 23.25
C VAL A 49 1.72 17.80 22.69
N ARG A 50 2.22 18.33 21.57
CA ARG A 50 3.45 17.83 20.97
C ARG A 50 4.67 18.05 21.86
N SER A 51 5.66 17.18 21.70
CA SER A 51 7.01 17.46 22.20
C SER A 51 7.56 18.75 21.57
N GLN A 52 8.13 19.63 22.41
CA GLN A 52 8.77 20.88 21.99
C GLN A 52 10.26 20.70 21.63
N ARG A 53 10.75 19.47 21.56
CA ARG A 53 12.14 19.18 21.23
C ARG A 53 12.46 19.63 19.81
N GLU A 54 13.74 19.91 19.59
CA GLU A 54 14.25 20.24 18.27
C GLU A 54 14.15 19.01 17.37
N LEU A 55 13.51 19.19 16.22
CA LEU A 55 13.34 18.14 15.21
C LEU A 55 14.67 17.97 14.48
N ARG A 56 15.34 16.84 14.71
CA ARG A 56 16.65 16.53 14.11
C ARG A 56 16.55 15.32 13.21
N ASN A 57 17.35 15.32 12.14
CA ASN A 57 17.55 14.19 11.23
C ASN A 57 16.24 13.57 10.68
N PRO A 58 15.43 14.33 9.90
CA PRO A 58 14.22 13.80 9.29
C PRO A 58 14.55 12.64 8.34
N GLN A 59 13.83 11.54 8.50
CA GLN A 59 13.98 10.32 7.69
C GLN A 59 12.93 10.29 6.57
N PRO A 60 13.31 10.19 5.30
CA PRO A 60 12.35 10.10 4.21
C PRO A 60 11.61 8.75 4.24
N LEU A 61 10.32 8.79 3.94
CA LEU A 61 9.50 7.62 3.62
C LEU A 61 9.27 7.57 2.11
N ASP A 62 9.47 6.39 1.54
CA ASP A 62 9.23 6.10 0.12
C ASP A 62 8.01 5.18 0.02
N PHE A 63 6.95 5.68 -0.60
CA PHE A 63 5.67 4.98 -0.75
C PHE A 63 5.51 4.26 -2.10
N SER A 64 6.61 3.85 -2.74
CA SER A 64 6.58 3.00 -3.94
C SER A 64 5.71 1.74 -3.78
N GLU A 65 5.59 1.20 -2.56
CA GLU A 65 4.79 0.00 -2.23
C GLU A 65 3.45 0.30 -1.53
N LEU A 66 2.93 1.54 -1.58
CA LEU A 66 1.70 2.04 -0.91
C LEU A 66 1.73 2.05 0.63
N THR A 67 2.34 1.03 1.23
CA THR A 67 2.48 0.83 2.67
C THR A 67 3.96 0.81 3.05
N VAL A 68 4.32 1.52 4.12
CA VAL A 68 5.68 1.56 4.66
C VAL A 68 5.63 1.17 6.13
N ARG A 69 6.43 0.17 6.51
CA ARG A 69 6.61 -0.21 7.91
C ARG A 69 7.99 0.21 8.41
N LYS A 70 8.02 0.82 9.60
CA LYS A 70 9.24 1.22 10.30
C LYS A 70 9.24 0.65 11.71
N GLN A 71 10.36 0.02 12.07
CA GLN A 71 10.54 -0.59 13.39
C GLN A 71 11.90 -0.22 13.96
N GLY A 72 11.98 -0.12 15.29
CA GLY A 72 13.24 0.09 15.99
C GLY A 72 13.08 0.40 17.47
N THR A 73 14.12 0.99 18.04
CA THR A 73 14.12 1.49 19.43
C THR A 73 13.97 2.99 19.46
N ILE A 74 13.35 3.51 20.51
CA ILE A 74 13.19 4.95 20.75
C ILE A 74 13.40 5.25 22.23
N THR A 75 13.97 6.41 22.53
CA THR A 75 14.16 6.88 23.90
C THR A 75 13.24 8.07 24.18
N ALA A 76 12.98 8.33 25.46
CA ALA A 76 12.29 9.53 25.91
C ALA A 76 13.06 10.83 25.60
N GLU A 77 14.32 10.79 25.18
CA GLU A 77 15.16 11.98 25.03
C GLU A 77 15.13 12.55 23.61
N GLU A 78 14.67 11.78 22.63
CA GLU A 78 14.62 12.19 21.23
C GLU A 78 13.23 11.94 20.60
N ASP A 79 12.94 12.72 19.57
CA ASP A 79 11.79 12.48 18.71
C ASP A 79 12.29 11.93 17.38
N LEU A 80 11.62 10.89 16.88
CA LEU A 80 11.81 10.44 15.52
C LEU A 80 10.96 11.31 14.60
N VAL A 81 11.56 11.69 13.47
CA VAL A 81 10.91 12.53 12.48
C VAL A 81 10.96 11.79 11.15
N PHE A 82 9.79 11.48 10.60
CA PHE A 82 9.64 10.98 9.25
C PHE A 82 9.06 12.06 8.35
N VAL A 83 9.44 12.06 7.08
CA VAL A 83 8.95 13.02 6.09
C VAL A 83 8.56 12.31 4.80
N PHE A 84 7.52 12.81 4.13
CA PHE A 84 7.08 12.29 2.85
C PHE A 84 6.47 13.39 1.98
N GLN A 85 6.47 13.20 0.67
CA GLN A 85 5.74 14.07 -0.26
C GLN A 85 4.31 13.59 -0.39
N GLY A 86 3.34 14.49 -0.22
CA GLY A 86 1.93 14.21 -0.43
C GLY A 86 1.32 15.21 -1.40
N GLU A 87 0.29 14.78 -2.11
CA GLU A 87 -0.50 15.58 -3.04
C GLU A 87 -1.99 15.62 -2.61
N PRO A 88 -2.76 16.64 -3.02
CA PRO A 88 -4.19 16.67 -2.77
C PRO A 88 -4.90 15.43 -3.30
N GLY A 89 -5.76 14.82 -2.49
CA GLY A 89 -6.48 13.58 -2.82
C GLY A 89 -5.75 12.30 -2.40
N ASP A 90 -4.46 12.36 -2.04
CA ASP A 90 -3.79 11.25 -1.35
C ASP A 90 -4.51 10.97 -0.03
N ARG A 91 -4.58 9.70 0.37
CA ARG A 91 -5.23 9.30 1.61
C ARG A 91 -4.23 8.66 2.56
N LEU A 92 -3.97 9.35 3.67
CA LEU A 92 -3.09 8.91 4.74
C LEU A 92 -3.88 8.04 5.74
N SER A 93 -3.30 6.91 6.13
CA SER A 93 -3.64 6.18 7.35
C SER A 93 -2.37 5.66 8.02
N TYR A 94 -2.41 5.40 9.31
CA TYR A 94 -1.27 4.91 10.06
C TYR A 94 -1.70 4.08 11.27
N GLU A 95 -0.93 3.06 11.59
CA GLU A 95 -1.14 2.18 12.75
C GLU A 95 0.12 2.15 13.61
N TYR A 96 -0.06 2.30 14.93
CA TYR A 96 1.01 2.26 15.92
C TYR A 96 0.47 1.94 17.32
N ASP A 97 1.35 1.61 18.25
CA ASP A 97 1.01 1.36 19.65
C ASP A 97 0.83 2.68 20.43
N GLU A 98 -0.42 3.12 20.60
CA GLU A 98 -0.78 4.34 21.34
C GLU A 98 -0.47 4.27 22.84
N GLU A 99 -0.32 3.07 23.42
CA GLU A 99 0.06 2.93 24.83
C GLU A 99 1.55 3.22 25.04
N GLN A 100 2.37 3.03 24.00
CA GLN A 100 3.82 3.22 24.05
C GLN A 100 4.29 4.53 23.42
N LEU A 101 3.56 5.05 22.43
CA LEU A 101 4.03 6.15 21.59
C LEU A 101 3.02 7.30 21.51
N CYS A 102 3.54 8.50 21.29
CA CYS A 102 2.78 9.62 20.77
C CYS A 102 3.17 9.87 19.31
N LEU A 103 2.18 10.08 18.44
CA LEU A 103 2.38 10.41 17.03
C LEU A 103 1.62 11.68 16.65
N TRP A 104 2.29 12.57 15.92
CA TRP A 104 1.69 13.77 15.36
C TRP A 104 2.05 13.91 13.88
N VAL A 105 1.05 14.20 13.06
CA VAL A 105 1.24 14.47 11.63
C VAL A 105 1.02 15.94 11.34
N TYR A 106 1.91 16.52 10.56
CA TYR A 106 1.87 17.93 10.16
C TYR A 106 1.86 18.07 8.64
N ALA A 107 0.98 18.92 8.16
CA ALA A 107 0.93 19.37 6.78
C ALA A 107 2.09 20.35 6.45
N PRO A 108 2.35 20.66 5.17
CA PRO A 108 3.46 21.54 4.77
C PRO A 108 3.44 22.95 5.37
N ASN A 109 2.26 23.42 5.81
CA ASN A 109 2.09 24.70 6.51
C ASN A 109 2.16 24.58 8.04
N ASN A 110 2.56 23.42 8.55
CA ASN A 110 2.62 23.04 9.97
C ASN A 110 1.27 22.89 10.68
N ASP A 111 0.15 22.85 9.94
CA ASP A 111 -1.14 22.48 10.54
C ASP A 111 -1.10 21.00 10.96
N ARG A 112 -1.53 20.71 12.19
CA ARG A 112 -1.69 19.33 12.65
C ARG A 112 -2.89 18.70 11.92
N ILE A 113 -2.66 17.54 11.33
CA ILE A 113 -3.69 16.74 10.69
C ILE A 113 -3.77 15.36 11.34
N SER A 114 -4.83 14.63 11.00
CA SER A 114 -5.00 13.23 11.33
C SER A 114 -5.01 12.42 10.02
N GLU A 115 -5.33 11.13 10.12
CA GLU A 115 -5.65 10.32 8.95
C GLU A 115 -6.74 10.93 8.06
N GLY A 116 -6.75 10.55 6.80
CA GLY A 116 -7.73 11.00 5.82
C GLY A 116 -7.10 11.59 4.56
N GLU A 117 -7.92 12.32 3.82
CA GLU A 117 -7.52 12.93 2.56
C GLU A 117 -6.61 14.14 2.79
N LEU A 118 -5.48 14.15 2.11
CA LEU A 118 -4.55 15.27 2.09
C LEU A 118 -5.13 16.38 1.22
N THR A 119 -4.99 17.62 1.67
CA THR A 119 -5.59 18.80 0.99
C THR A 119 -4.54 19.71 0.36
N ARG A 120 -3.26 19.41 0.53
CA ARG A 120 -2.14 20.26 0.13
C ARG A 120 -1.01 19.44 -0.48
N SER A 121 -0.38 19.99 -1.51
CA SER A 121 0.88 19.47 -2.05
C SER A 121 2.06 19.86 -1.17
N GLY A 122 3.03 18.96 -1.04
CA GLY A 122 4.35 19.26 -0.46
C GLY A 122 4.79 18.25 0.60
N GLN A 123 5.80 18.66 1.38
CA GLN A 123 6.41 17.79 2.38
C GLN A 123 5.60 17.76 3.68
N TYR A 124 5.06 16.58 4.01
CA TYR A 124 4.44 16.27 5.29
C TYR A 124 5.48 15.73 6.27
N MET A 125 5.18 15.83 7.56
CA MET A 125 6.03 15.38 8.65
C MET A 125 5.24 14.52 9.63
N ILE A 126 5.82 13.39 10.05
CA ILE A 126 5.34 12.56 11.14
C ILE A 126 6.38 12.64 12.27
N GLN A 127 5.97 13.16 13.42
CA GLN A 127 6.78 13.22 14.64
C GLN A 127 6.32 12.12 15.59
N VAL A 128 7.26 11.29 16.05
CA VAL A 128 7.00 10.18 16.96
C VAL A 128 7.86 10.33 18.22
N SER A 129 7.23 10.20 19.39
CA SER A 129 7.91 10.27 20.68
C SER A 129 7.53 9.07 21.56
N SER A 130 8.47 8.61 22.38
CA SER A 130 8.21 7.57 23.39
C SER A 130 7.47 8.14 24.60
N ARG A 131 6.48 7.39 25.11
CA ARG A 131 5.81 7.68 26.40
C ARG A 131 6.59 7.15 27.61
N TYR A 132 7.66 6.40 27.37
CA TYR A 132 8.52 5.81 28.39
C TYR A 132 10.01 6.15 28.17
N PRO A 133 10.86 6.09 29.21
CA PRO A 133 12.30 6.38 29.12
C PRO A 133 13.01 5.65 27.98
N GLN A 134 12.65 4.40 27.75
CA GLN A 134 13.12 3.56 26.65
C GLN A 134 11.96 2.70 26.17
N GLY A 135 11.93 2.43 24.86
CA GLY A 135 10.92 1.58 24.25
C GLY A 135 11.31 1.16 22.84
N THR A 136 10.36 0.48 22.21
CA THR A 136 10.40 0.13 20.80
C THR A 136 9.26 0.83 20.07
N TYR A 137 9.43 1.05 18.78
CA TYR A 137 8.35 1.51 17.92
C TYR A 137 8.14 0.52 16.77
N ASP A 138 6.88 0.41 16.38
CA ASP A 138 6.42 -0.26 15.17
C ASP A 138 5.34 0.64 14.59
N LEU A 139 5.59 1.15 13.39
CA LEU A 139 4.76 2.13 12.72
C LEU A 139 4.50 1.63 11.30
N GLU A 140 3.23 1.42 10.98
CA GLU A 140 2.76 1.12 9.63
C GLU A 140 2.05 2.35 9.08
N ILE A 141 2.46 2.83 7.91
CA ILE A 141 1.91 4.03 7.28
C ILE A 141 1.47 3.67 5.89
N ASP A 142 0.23 4.03 5.57
CA ASP A 142 -0.38 3.89 4.27
C ASP A 142 -0.54 5.28 3.66
N LEU A 143 -0.03 5.46 2.43
CA LEU A 143 -0.33 6.64 1.63
C LEU A 143 -0.92 6.19 0.30
N ARG A 144 -2.25 6.16 0.25
CA ARG A 144 -2.97 5.75 -0.96
C ARG A 144 -3.10 6.94 -1.89
N ASN A 145 -2.32 6.93 -2.97
CA ASN A 145 -2.44 7.89 -4.04
C ASN A 145 -3.34 7.31 -5.15
N PRO A 146 -4.55 7.85 -5.39
CA PRO A 146 -5.47 7.33 -6.40
C PRO A 146 -4.90 7.35 -7.82
N ILE A 147 -4.03 8.33 -8.13
CA ILE A 147 -3.38 8.47 -9.44
C ILE A 147 -2.35 7.36 -9.63
N LEU A 148 -1.51 7.10 -8.63
CA LEU A 148 -0.52 6.01 -8.68
C LEU A 148 -1.19 4.64 -8.76
N LEU A 149 -2.27 4.42 -7.99
CA LEU A 149 -3.06 3.20 -8.05
C LEU A 149 -3.66 2.98 -9.44
N THR A 150 -4.17 4.04 -10.07
CA THR A 150 -4.71 3.98 -11.42
C THR A 150 -3.63 3.63 -12.43
N ARG A 151 -2.45 4.26 -12.36
CA ARG A 151 -1.29 3.93 -13.21
C ARG A 151 -0.82 2.48 -13.05
N GLN A 152 -0.74 1.97 -11.81
CA GLN A 152 -0.35 0.58 -11.57
C GLN A 152 -1.36 -0.42 -12.16
N GLU A 153 -2.65 -0.11 -12.11
CA GLU A 153 -3.67 -0.95 -12.75
C GLU A 153 -3.62 -0.84 -14.29
N GLU A 154 -3.31 0.33 -14.85
CA GLU A 154 -3.05 0.51 -16.29
C GLU A 154 -1.89 -0.37 -16.76
N GLU A 155 -0.76 -0.38 -16.04
CA GLU A 155 0.40 -1.23 -16.35
C GLU A 155 0.04 -2.73 -16.31
N ARG A 156 -0.75 -3.15 -15.32
CA ARG A 156 -1.23 -4.54 -15.22
C ARG A 156 -2.18 -4.92 -16.37
N VAL A 157 -2.99 -3.97 -16.82
CA VAL A 157 -3.87 -4.15 -17.97
C VAL A 157 -3.07 -4.26 -19.27
N LEU A 158 -2.08 -3.40 -19.48
CA LEU A 158 -1.16 -3.49 -20.63
C LEU A 158 -0.38 -4.81 -20.63
N GLN A 159 0.07 -5.27 -19.45
CA GLN A 159 0.71 -6.58 -19.33
C GLN A 159 -0.24 -7.72 -19.73
N ALA A 160 -1.51 -7.66 -19.32
CA ALA A 160 -2.48 -8.69 -19.71
C ALA A 160 -2.75 -8.70 -21.23
N ILE A 161 -2.76 -7.53 -21.88
CA ILE A 161 -2.85 -7.43 -23.35
C ILE A 161 -1.59 -8.05 -23.98
N ASN A 162 -0.38 -7.71 -23.50
CA ASN A 162 0.85 -8.32 -24.00
C ASN A 162 0.86 -9.84 -23.84
N ASN A 163 0.43 -10.36 -22.68
CA ASN A 163 0.31 -11.81 -22.46
C ASN A 163 -0.64 -12.45 -23.48
N TYR A 164 -1.76 -11.80 -23.81
CA TYR A 164 -2.64 -12.28 -24.88
C TYR A 164 -1.93 -12.29 -26.24
N LEU A 165 -1.23 -11.21 -26.61
CA LEU A 165 -0.49 -11.14 -27.88
C LEU A 165 0.59 -12.24 -27.98
N GLU A 166 1.29 -12.50 -26.88
CA GLU A 166 2.29 -13.57 -26.75
C GLU A 166 1.67 -14.98 -26.81
N ALA A 167 0.41 -15.13 -26.41
CA ALA A 167 -0.33 -16.40 -26.50
C ALA A 167 -0.90 -16.67 -27.89
N LYS A 168 -1.11 -15.66 -28.75
CA LYS A 168 -1.68 -15.83 -30.11
C LYS A 168 -1.00 -16.92 -30.96
N PRO A 169 0.34 -17.07 -30.98
CA PRO A 169 1.00 -18.16 -31.72
C PRO A 169 0.65 -19.56 -31.20
N GLN A 170 0.33 -19.71 -29.91
CA GLN A 170 -0.09 -20.99 -29.34
C GLN A 170 -1.58 -21.25 -29.65
N LEU A 171 -2.40 -20.21 -29.50
CA LEU A 171 -3.85 -20.24 -29.76
C LEU A 171 -4.18 -20.55 -31.22
N PHE A 172 -3.53 -19.85 -32.15
CA PHE A 172 -3.91 -19.84 -33.56
C PHE A 172 -2.81 -20.34 -34.48
N GLY A 173 -1.63 -20.68 -33.94
CA GLY A 173 -0.56 -21.34 -34.69
C GLY A 173 -0.73 -22.86 -34.76
N PRO A 174 0.30 -23.60 -35.20
CA PRO A 174 0.17 -25.03 -35.50
C PRO A 174 -0.32 -25.91 -34.35
N SER A 175 -0.14 -25.47 -33.09
CA SER A 175 -0.59 -26.19 -31.91
C SER A 175 -2.09 -26.11 -31.66
N LEU A 176 -2.74 -25.00 -32.07
CA LEU A 176 -4.16 -24.71 -31.81
C LEU A 176 -4.54 -24.96 -30.34
N ASP A 177 -3.71 -24.46 -29.42
CA ASP A 177 -3.82 -24.72 -27.99
C ASP A 177 -5.00 -23.95 -27.39
N ARG A 178 -6.08 -24.67 -27.11
CA ARG A 178 -7.30 -24.10 -26.52
C ARG A 178 -7.12 -23.72 -25.06
N ASP A 179 -6.26 -24.43 -24.32
CA ASP A 179 -6.06 -24.19 -22.89
C ASP A 179 -5.33 -22.86 -22.66
N ALA A 180 -4.47 -22.44 -23.59
CA ALA A 180 -3.85 -21.12 -23.56
C ALA A 180 -4.89 -19.97 -23.56
N ALA A 181 -6.11 -20.20 -24.08
CA ALA A 181 -7.17 -19.18 -24.08
C ALA A 181 -7.70 -18.93 -22.68
N ASP A 182 -7.82 -19.98 -21.87
CA ASP A 182 -8.32 -19.88 -20.50
C ASP A 182 -7.41 -19.00 -19.63
N GLU A 183 -6.14 -18.86 -19.96
CA GLU A 183 -5.19 -18.05 -19.18
C GLU A 183 -5.36 -16.55 -19.45
N VAL A 184 -5.63 -16.15 -20.70
CA VAL A 184 -5.52 -14.76 -21.16
C VAL A 184 -6.84 -14.15 -21.66
N LEU A 185 -7.85 -14.97 -21.96
CA LEU A 185 -9.14 -14.53 -22.50
C LEU A 185 -10.31 -14.81 -21.56
N THR A 186 -11.38 -14.05 -21.76
CA THR A 186 -12.70 -14.29 -21.19
C THR A 186 -13.78 -13.65 -22.09
N GLY A 187 -15.06 -13.73 -21.71
CA GLY A 187 -16.17 -13.07 -22.41
C GLY A 187 -16.24 -13.35 -23.91
N ASP A 188 -16.70 -12.37 -24.67
CA ASP A 188 -16.89 -12.47 -26.13
C ASP A 188 -15.60 -12.82 -26.88
N GLN A 189 -14.45 -12.32 -26.41
CA GLN A 189 -13.18 -12.57 -27.07
C GLN A 189 -12.75 -14.03 -26.94
N TYR A 190 -13.08 -14.68 -25.82
CA TYR A 190 -12.87 -16.12 -25.64
C TYR A 190 -13.70 -16.92 -26.64
N ASP A 191 -15.01 -16.61 -26.74
CA ASP A 191 -15.92 -17.31 -27.65
C ASP A 191 -15.50 -17.14 -29.12
N LYS A 192 -15.08 -15.93 -29.51
CA LYS A 192 -14.51 -15.64 -30.84
C LYS A 192 -13.25 -16.46 -31.10
N ALA A 193 -12.33 -16.53 -30.13
CA ALA A 193 -11.11 -17.32 -30.27
C ALA A 193 -11.42 -18.82 -30.45
N MET A 194 -12.37 -19.37 -29.69
CA MET A 194 -12.80 -20.76 -29.84
C MET A 194 -13.41 -21.04 -31.22
N GLY A 195 -14.21 -20.11 -31.74
CA GLY A 195 -14.75 -20.19 -33.10
C GLY A 195 -13.65 -20.15 -34.18
N SER A 196 -12.65 -19.27 -34.02
CA SER A 196 -11.50 -19.20 -34.94
C SER A 196 -10.67 -20.48 -34.90
N ILE A 197 -10.41 -21.04 -33.71
CA ILE A 197 -9.68 -22.31 -33.58
C ILE A 197 -10.46 -23.45 -34.24
N GLN A 198 -11.77 -23.54 -34.00
CA GLN A 198 -12.61 -24.54 -34.65
C GLN A 198 -12.54 -24.43 -36.18
N TRP A 199 -12.63 -23.20 -36.72
CA TRP A 199 -12.52 -22.99 -38.16
C TRP A 199 -11.15 -23.43 -38.71
N LEU A 200 -10.06 -23.14 -38.01
CA LEU A 200 -8.70 -23.57 -38.39
C LEU A 200 -8.51 -25.10 -38.32
N GLU A 201 -9.27 -25.80 -37.47
CA GLU A 201 -9.28 -27.27 -37.44
C GLU A 201 -10.09 -27.86 -38.61
N GLU A 202 -11.23 -27.25 -38.95
CA GLU A 202 -12.13 -27.68 -40.03
C GLU A 202 -11.54 -27.42 -41.43
N GLU A 203 -10.90 -26.27 -41.60
CA GLU A 203 -10.14 -25.85 -42.79
C GLU A 203 -8.66 -25.85 -42.41
N PRO A 204 -7.94 -27.00 -42.53
CA PRO A 204 -6.67 -27.26 -41.84
C PRO A 204 -5.68 -26.11 -42.02
N GLY A 205 -5.58 -25.29 -40.98
CA GLY A 205 -4.97 -23.98 -41.09
C GLY A 205 -4.34 -23.52 -39.81
N TYR A 206 -3.45 -22.55 -39.94
CA TYR A 206 -2.82 -21.89 -38.80
C TYR A 206 -2.20 -20.55 -39.19
N TYR A 207 -2.06 -19.67 -38.22
CA TYR A 207 -1.31 -18.44 -38.34
C TYR A 207 0.13 -18.62 -37.85
N ASP A 208 1.09 -18.19 -38.66
CA ASP A 208 2.46 -17.95 -38.24
C ASP A 208 2.63 -16.47 -37.87
N TYR A 209 2.84 -16.17 -36.60
CA TYR A 209 3.04 -14.82 -36.09
C TYR A 209 4.53 -14.49 -36.04
N HIS A 210 4.97 -13.56 -36.89
CA HIS A 210 6.34 -13.06 -36.86
C HIS A 210 6.54 -11.99 -35.78
N SER A 211 5.54 -11.14 -35.55
CA SER A 211 5.53 -10.16 -34.46
C SER A 211 4.11 -9.71 -34.13
N SER A 212 3.85 -9.44 -32.85
CA SER A 212 2.66 -8.74 -32.37
C SER A 212 3.06 -7.91 -31.15
N LYS A 213 2.78 -6.60 -31.15
CA LYS A 213 3.16 -5.70 -30.06
C LYS A 213 2.24 -4.50 -29.95
N ILE A 214 2.17 -3.96 -28.75
CA ILE A 214 1.57 -2.65 -28.47
C ILE A 214 2.60 -1.58 -28.85
N ASP A 215 2.20 -0.60 -29.65
CA ASP A 215 3.03 0.56 -29.99
C ASP A 215 2.70 1.78 -29.12
N ASP A 216 1.42 1.98 -28.81
CA ASP A 216 0.94 3.09 -27.98
C ASP A 216 -0.34 2.68 -27.23
N SER A 217 -0.66 3.43 -26.17
CA SER A 217 -1.88 3.24 -25.37
C SER A 217 -2.39 4.56 -24.81
N ILE A 218 -3.70 4.79 -24.95
CA ILE A 218 -4.39 6.00 -24.49
C ILE A 218 -5.76 5.68 -23.89
N ASN A 219 -6.42 6.68 -23.32
CA ASN A 219 -7.82 6.62 -22.87
C ASN A 219 -8.13 5.51 -21.85
N PHE A 220 -7.17 5.19 -20.96
CA PHE A 220 -7.38 4.20 -19.90
C PHE A 220 -8.52 4.60 -18.96
N GLN A 221 -9.42 3.64 -18.72
CA GLN A 221 -10.58 3.78 -17.83
C GLN A 221 -10.69 2.53 -16.96
N LEU A 222 -10.80 2.74 -15.64
CA LEU A 222 -10.94 1.67 -14.66
C LEU A 222 -12.25 1.83 -13.89
N GLU A 223 -13.07 0.78 -13.90
CA GLU A 223 -14.34 0.69 -13.20
C GLU A 223 -14.44 -0.64 -12.44
N GLY A 224 -13.96 -0.66 -11.19
CA GLY A 224 -13.97 -1.86 -10.36
C GLY A 224 -13.16 -3.00 -10.97
N ASN A 225 -13.82 -4.08 -11.37
CA ASN A 225 -13.20 -5.26 -11.98
C ASN A 225 -13.19 -5.22 -13.52
N ARG A 226 -13.43 -4.06 -14.13
CA ARG A 226 -13.42 -3.89 -15.57
C ARG A 226 -12.54 -2.71 -15.96
N ALA A 227 -11.74 -2.88 -17.00
CA ALA A 227 -10.91 -1.84 -17.56
C ALA A 227 -11.20 -1.69 -19.06
N LYS A 228 -11.03 -0.48 -19.58
CA LYS A 228 -11.04 -0.19 -21.01
C LYS A 228 -9.80 0.64 -21.35
N ILE A 229 -9.17 0.31 -22.46
CA ILE A 229 -8.00 1.03 -22.96
C ILE A 229 -8.01 1.01 -24.48
N ASP A 230 -7.62 2.14 -25.08
CA ASP A 230 -7.41 2.22 -26.52
C ASP A 230 -5.92 1.98 -26.78
N VAL A 231 -5.58 1.05 -27.66
CA VAL A 231 -4.20 0.67 -27.97
C VAL A 231 -3.98 0.62 -29.48
N THR A 232 -2.78 1.00 -29.91
CA THR A 232 -2.30 0.73 -31.26
C THR A 232 -1.48 -0.56 -31.23
N ILE A 233 -1.88 -1.56 -32.01
CA ILE A 233 -1.17 -2.84 -32.11
C ILE A 233 -0.61 -3.00 -33.52
N THR A 234 0.68 -3.33 -33.62
CA THR A 234 1.32 -3.73 -34.88
C THR A 234 1.50 -5.24 -34.92
N GLU A 235 0.98 -5.86 -35.98
CA GLU A 235 1.13 -7.30 -36.23
C GLU A 235 1.76 -7.59 -37.59
N HIS A 236 2.54 -8.66 -37.64
CA HIS A 236 3.07 -9.27 -38.85
C HIS A 236 2.85 -10.78 -38.76
N LEU A 237 1.98 -11.31 -39.59
CA LEU A 237 1.52 -12.70 -39.57
C LEU A 237 1.23 -13.23 -40.98
N THR A 238 1.31 -14.55 -41.11
CA THR A 238 0.98 -15.30 -42.33
C THR A 238 -0.05 -16.38 -42.02
N LEU A 239 -1.16 -16.43 -42.74
CA LEU A 239 -2.13 -17.53 -42.65
C LEU A 239 -1.76 -18.63 -43.65
N TYR A 240 -1.70 -19.86 -43.17
CA TYR A 240 -1.59 -21.07 -43.97
C TYR A 240 -2.91 -21.83 -43.93
N ILE A 241 -3.41 -22.26 -45.09
CA ILE A 241 -4.55 -23.17 -45.25
C ILE A 241 -4.11 -24.32 -46.16
N ASP A 242 -4.23 -25.56 -45.70
CA ASP A 242 -3.72 -26.76 -46.37
C ASP A 242 -2.25 -26.63 -46.79
N GLY A 243 -1.45 -25.94 -45.96
CA GLY A 243 -0.03 -25.66 -46.20
C GLY A 243 0.26 -24.59 -47.26
N ASN A 244 -0.76 -23.96 -47.85
CA ASN A 244 -0.64 -22.86 -48.80
C ASN A 244 -0.90 -21.52 -48.12
N ILE A 245 -0.19 -20.47 -48.55
CA ILE A 245 -0.39 -19.13 -47.99
C ILE A 245 -1.71 -18.54 -48.51
N ASP A 246 -2.59 -18.18 -47.58
CA ASP A 246 -3.73 -17.31 -47.86
C ASP A 246 -3.29 -15.83 -47.77
N ARG A 247 -3.02 -15.23 -48.92
CA ARG A 247 -2.57 -13.84 -49.01
C ARG A 247 -3.63 -12.81 -48.61
N SER A 248 -4.91 -13.17 -48.59
CA SER A 248 -5.98 -12.24 -48.26
C SER A 248 -6.07 -11.96 -46.76
N GLN A 249 -5.61 -12.92 -45.95
CA GLN A 249 -5.58 -12.86 -44.48
C GLN A 249 -4.15 -12.82 -43.91
N SER A 250 -3.14 -12.74 -44.79
CA SER A 250 -1.73 -12.55 -44.41
C SER A 250 -1.33 -11.10 -44.55
N THR A 251 -0.47 -10.63 -43.66
CA THR A 251 0.15 -9.31 -43.78
C THR A 251 1.32 -9.36 -44.77
N VAL A 252 1.45 -8.32 -45.61
CA VAL A 252 2.60 -8.18 -46.53
C VAL A 252 3.80 -7.52 -45.83
N SER A 253 3.52 -6.71 -44.81
CA SER A 253 4.46 -6.05 -43.92
C SER A 253 3.78 -5.84 -42.56
N PRO A 254 4.53 -5.52 -41.48
CA PRO A 254 3.90 -5.15 -40.21
C PRO A 254 2.83 -4.07 -40.43
N ASN A 255 1.64 -4.31 -39.91
CA ASN A 255 0.49 -3.42 -40.04
C ASN A 255 -0.01 -3.00 -38.66
N SER A 256 -0.19 -1.70 -38.47
CA SER A 256 -0.69 -1.10 -37.23
C SER A 256 -2.19 -0.87 -37.33
N SER A 257 -2.93 -1.10 -36.25
CA SER A 257 -4.35 -0.77 -36.16
C SER A 257 -4.72 -0.39 -34.74
N ASP A 258 -5.70 0.50 -34.60
CA ASP A 258 -6.18 1.00 -33.32
C ASP A 258 -7.36 0.16 -32.84
N TYR A 259 -7.31 -0.22 -31.58
CA TYR A 259 -8.31 -1.07 -30.94
C TYR A 259 -8.74 -0.50 -29.61
N ARG A 260 -10.03 -0.64 -29.29
CA ARG A 260 -10.52 -0.54 -27.92
C ARG A 260 -10.58 -1.93 -27.32
N ILE A 261 -9.82 -2.15 -26.26
CA ILE A 261 -9.78 -3.42 -25.55
C ILE A 261 -10.49 -3.26 -24.21
N THR A 262 -11.46 -4.16 -23.96
CA THR A 262 -12.11 -4.29 -22.65
C THR A 262 -11.53 -5.51 -21.93
N LEU A 263 -11.11 -5.32 -20.68
CA LEU A 263 -10.60 -6.39 -19.81
C LEU A 263 -11.49 -6.57 -18.60
N GLU A 264 -11.57 -7.81 -18.13
CA GLU A 264 -12.25 -8.16 -16.89
C GLU A 264 -11.29 -8.87 -15.92
N LYS A 265 -11.41 -8.54 -14.63
CA LYS A 265 -10.56 -9.10 -13.57
C LYS A 265 -11.23 -10.33 -12.97
N ILE A 266 -10.74 -11.50 -13.34
CA ILE A 266 -11.22 -12.81 -12.87
C ILE A 266 -10.19 -13.40 -11.91
N ASN A 267 -10.58 -13.73 -10.68
CA ASN A 267 -9.70 -14.27 -9.65
C ASN A 267 -8.41 -13.45 -9.45
N ARG A 268 -8.53 -12.12 -9.48
CA ARG A 268 -7.44 -11.13 -9.36
C ARG A 268 -6.52 -11.01 -10.59
N THR A 269 -6.79 -11.74 -11.67
CA THR A 269 -6.04 -11.68 -12.93
C THR A 269 -6.86 -10.95 -13.99
N TRP A 270 -6.23 -10.01 -14.71
CA TRP A 270 -6.84 -9.35 -15.85
C TRP A 270 -6.82 -10.26 -17.08
N LYS A 271 -7.96 -10.36 -17.77
CA LYS A 271 -8.11 -11.11 -19.03
C LYS A 271 -8.81 -10.27 -20.07
N VAL A 272 -8.45 -10.45 -21.33
CA VAL A 272 -9.09 -9.74 -22.45
C VAL A 272 -10.49 -10.31 -22.68
N SER A 273 -11.50 -9.46 -22.53
CA SER A 273 -12.91 -9.84 -22.65
C SER A 273 -13.53 -9.48 -24.00
N ASN A 274 -13.08 -8.39 -24.62
CA ASN A 274 -13.58 -7.92 -25.89
C ASN A 274 -12.52 -7.02 -26.57
N ILE A 275 -12.45 -7.08 -27.90
CA ILE A 275 -11.60 -6.24 -28.76
C ILE A 275 -12.49 -5.68 -29.87
N ASP A 276 -12.55 -4.35 -29.98
CA ASP A 276 -13.26 -3.61 -31.02
C ASP A 276 -12.26 -2.76 -31.82
N SER A 277 -12.36 -2.76 -33.14
CA SER A 277 -11.60 -1.83 -34.00
C SER A 277 -12.12 -0.40 -33.86
N LEU A 278 -11.22 0.58 -33.84
CA LEU A 278 -11.55 2.01 -33.78
C LEU A 278 -11.63 2.70 -35.15
#